data_AF-A0A9W4NTJ6-F1
#
_entry.id   AF-A0A9W4NTJ6-F1
#
_cell.length_a   1.000
_cell.length_b   1.000
_cell.length_c   1.000
_cell.angle_alpha   90.00
_cell.angle_beta   90.00
_cell.angle_gamma   90.00
#
_symmetry.space_group_name_H-M   'P 1'
#
loop_
_entity.id
_entity.type
_entity.pdbx_description
1 polymer ?
#
loop_
_entity_poly.entity_id
_entity_poly.type
_entity_poly.pdbx_seq_one_letter_code
_entity_poly.pdbx_strand_id
1 'polypeptide(L)'
;MIKSIKAAQRLGSRGNPTVQVELTINQGTFRAIVPSGASTGANEAVELRDATQLSTVAKAGLQVDTDQAKIDELPNALDGTKNKANLGANAILGVSMACARAGAAASGLRLYEYLRRESGAKTPYVLPVPFFNVLNGGVHPENKTAFQETMIAPVAATSIAEAVKVKFAIDPASSEFFKDGAYDIGFKDDKSNRQSAKQLMDIYHSLLTKYPIVLLEDPFAEDDWASWTEFRKNCPIELVGDDLLVTNTIYVQEAHVKTACDSMLLKINQIGTISEALKAFVWLERTHRVFVSHRSGETTDDFIADLVIGLRTGHISSEAPCRGERVAKYNRLMEIGETLWAKGEKVTYACERFRAAYNV
;
A
#
# COMPACT_ATOMS: atom_id res chain seq x y z
N MET A 1 -1.18 2.17 28.73
CA MET A 1 -0.34 3.40 28.76
C MET A 1 1.05 3.14 28.18
N ILE A 2 1.60 4.13 27.49
CA ILE A 2 2.95 4.15 26.92
C ILE A 2 3.99 4.52 28.00
N LYS A 3 5.19 3.91 27.97
CA LYS A 3 6.32 4.27 28.86
C LYS A 3 7.38 5.13 28.18
N SER A 4 7.70 4.80 26.93
CA SER A 4 8.68 5.54 26.14
C SER A 4 8.46 5.32 24.65
N ILE A 5 8.77 6.35 23.86
CA ILE A 5 8.91 6.30 22.39
C ILE A 5 10.32 6.78 22.07
N LYS A 6 11.02 6.07 21.17
CA LYS A 6 12.34 6.43 20.65
C LYS A 6 12.34 6.28 19.14
N ALA A 7 12.86 7.26 18.41
CA ALA A 7 13.15 7.14 16.99
C ALA A 7 14.66 6.87 16.78
N ALA A 8 15.00 6.14 15.72
CA ALA A 8 16.38 5.89 15.30
C ALA A 8 16.46 5.71 13.79
N GLN A 9 17.53 6.20 13.17
CA GLN A 9 17.80 5.99 11.75
C GLN A 9 18.15 4.51 11.48
N ARG A 10 17.61 3.96 10.39
CA ARG A 10 17.96 2.66 9.79
C ARG A 10 18.18 2.85 8.29
N LEU A 11 18.49 1.75 7.59
CA LEU A 11 18.58 1.72 6.13
C LEU A 11 17.38 0.99 5.55
N GLY A 12 16.80 1.53 4.49
CA GLY A 12 15.92 0.79 3.58
C GLY A 12 16.72 -0.03 2.56
N SER A 13 16.04 -0.83 1.76
CA SER A 13 16.62 -1.81 0.83
C SER A 13 17.32 -1.21 -0.40
N ARG A 14 17.27 0.11 -0.55
CA ARG A 14 18.06 0.90 -1.52
C ARG A 14 19.32 1.52 -0.89
N GLY A 15 19.60 1.24 0.39
CA GLY A 15 20.70 1.87 1.15
C GLY A 15 20.40 3.28 1.67
N ASN A 16 19.21 3.82 1.37
CA ASN A 16 18.78 5.13 1.86
C ASN A 16 18.43 5.10 3.37
N PRO A 17 18.68 6.19 4.13
CA PRO A 17 18.14 6.37 5.47
C PRO A 17 16.61 6.24 5.54
N THR A 18 16.09 5.65 6.61
CA THR A 18 14.67 5.68 6.99
C THR A 18 14.50 5.65 8.52
N VAL A 19 13.29 5.88 9.00
CA VAL A 19 12.92 5.94 10.43
C VAL A 19 12.53 4.55 10.95
N GLN A 20 13.17 4.11 12.04
CA GLN A 20 12.64 3.10 12.96
C GLN A 20 12.08 3.80 14.20
N VAL A 21 10.94 3.34 14.71
CA VAL A 21 10.43 3.69 16.05
C VAL A 21 10.42 2.47 16.96
N GLU A 22 10.85 2.67 18.21
CA GLU A 22 10.71 1.75 19.34
C GLU A 22 9.73 2.34 20.37
N LEU A 23 8.68 1.59 20.70
CA LEU A 23 7.67 1.97 21.70
C LEU A 23 7.57 0.91 22.79
N THR A 24 7.64 1.32 24.06
CA THR A 24 7.62 0.41 25.22
C THR A 24 6.35 0.59 26.06
N ILE A 25 5.74 -0.53 26.46
CA ILE A 25 4.58 -0.61 27.38
C ILE A 25 4.89 -1.57 28.56
N ASN A 26 3.88 -2.13 29.23
CA ASN A 26 4.11 -3.18 30.24
C ASN A 26 4.45 -4.53 29.60
N GLN A 27 3.83 -4.83 28.46
CA GLN A 27 3.90 -6.10 27.74
C GLN A 27 5.18 -6.29 26.92
N GLY A 28 6.02 -5.25 26.75
CA GLY A 28 7.26 -5.33 25.99
C GLY A 28 7.62 -4.04 25.24
N THR A 29 8.56 -4.17 24.29
CA THR A 29 8.93 -3.11 23.34
C THR A 29 8.59 -3.56 21.92
N PHE A 30 7.90 -2.69 21.20
CA PHE A 30 7.35 -2.91 19.86
C PHE A 30 8.09 -2.01 18.87
N ARG A 31 8.29 -2.50 17.65
CA ARG A 31 9.06 -1.81 16.62
C ARG A 31 8.26 -1.62 15.34
N ALA A 32 8.50 -0.49 14.70
CA ALA A 32 8.12 -0.23 13.32
C ALA A 32 9.34 0.30 12.56
N ILE A 33 9.51 -0.10 11.31
CA ILE A 33 10.41 0.55 10.35
C ILE A 33 9.59 1.01 9.15
N VAL A 34 9.80 2.25 8.70
CA VAL A 34 8.93 2.89 7.70
C VAL A 34 9.49 2.72 6.27
N PRO A 35 8.65 2.39 5.28
CA PRO A 35 9.05 2.36 3.87
C PRO A 35 9.16 3.76 3.25
N SER A 36 9.91 3.87 2.14
CA SER A 36 10.18 5.11 1.41
C SER A 36 9.92 4.93 -0.10
N GLY A 37 9.47 6.00 -0.75
CA GLY A 37 9.10 6.02 -2.17
C GLY A 37 10.27 6.04 -3.16
N ALA A 38 9.94 6.16 -4.44
CA ALA A 38 10.90 6.48 -5.52
C ALA A 38 10.18 7.21 -6.65
N SER A 39 9.12 6.60 -7.19
CA SER A 39 7.91 7.33 -7.63
C SER A 39 7.17 7.80 -6.37
N THR A 40 6.69 9.04 -6.41
CA THR A 40 5.89 9.69 -5.36
C THR A 40 5.01 10.74 -6.00
N GLY A 41 3.70 10.51 -6.08
CA GLY A 41 2.75 11.50 -6.58
C GLY A 41 2.84 12.83 -5.82
N ALA A 42 2.62 13.93 -6.53
CA ALA A 42 2.77 15.29 -6.02
C ALA A 42 1.87 15.61 -4.81
N ASN A 43 0.84 14.77 -4.59
CA ASN A 43 -0.14 14.89 -3.52
C ASN A 43 0.17 14.04 -2.26
N GLU A 44 1.28 13.27 -2.22
CA GLU A 44 1.67 12.47 -1.04
C GLU A 44 1.98 13.32 0.21
N ALA A 45 1.84 12.72 1.39
CA ALA A 45 2.33 13.27 2.64
C ALA A 45 3.88 13.23 2.71
N VAL A 46 4.48 14.32 3.19
CA VAL A 46 5.90 14.63 3.04
C VAL A 46 6.79 13.72 3.89
N GLU A 47 7.75 13.04 3.25
CA GLU A 47 8.82 12.33 3.95
C GLU A 47 9.92 13.31 4.41
N LEU A 48 10.14 13.44 5.74
CA LEU A 48 11.26 14.22 6.30
C LEU A 48 12.34 13.29 6.86
N ARG A 49 13.61 13.70 6.77
CA ARG A 49 14.74 12.84 7.17
C ARG A 49 15.13 12.96 8.65
N ASP A 50 14.56 13.90 9.39
CA ASP A 50 14.82 14.16 10.81
C ASP A 50 13.55 13.99 11.69
N ALA A 51 13.51 12.96 12.55
CA ALA A 51 12.32 12.53 13.29
C ALA A 51 12.32 12.90 14.80
N THR A 52 12.73 14.13 15.15
CA THR A 52 13.19 14.46 16.52
C THR A 52 12.12 14.73 17.58
N GLN A 53 10.87 15.05 17.22
CA GLN A 53 9.90 15.63 18.17
C GLN A 53 8.86 14.65 18.77
N LEU A 54 8.88 13.37 18.38
CA LEU A 54 7.81 12.39 18.64
C LEU A 54 7.57 12.02 20.12
N SER A 55 8.45 12.42 21.05
CA SER A 55 8.39 12.01 22.47
C SER A 55 7.12 12.47 23.22
N THR A 56 6.39 13.45 22.69
CA THR A 56 5.18 14.02 23.29
C THR A 56 4.04 12.99 23.38
N VAL A 57 3.92 12.06 22.43
CA VAL A 57 2.84 11.05 22.41
C VAL A 57 2.89 10.15 23.64
N ALA A 58 4.09 9.84 24.15
CA ALA A 58 4.26 9.04 25.38
C ALA A 58 3.77 9.77 26.65
N LYS A 59 3.69 11.11 26.64
CA LYS A 59 3.29 11.94 27.79
C LYS A 59 1.79 12.16 27.89
N ALA A 60 1.02 11.84 26.84
CA ALA A 60 -0.42 12.09 26.75
C ALA A 60 -1.30 11.08 27.51
N GLY A 61 -0.73 10.04 28.13
CA GLY A 61 -1.46 9.05 28.92
C GLY A 61 -2.30 8.02 28.13
N LEU A 62 -2.32 8.12 26.80
CA LEU A 62 -3.16 7.31 25.90
C LEU A 62 -2.95 5.78 26.05
N GLN A 63 -4.01 5.04 25.73
CA GLN A 63 -4.06 3.58 25.85
C GLN A 63 -3.99 2.91 24.46
N VAL A 64 -2.83 2.33 24.13
CA VAL A 64 -2.58 1.68 22.84
C VAL A 64 -3.59 0.59 22.47
N ASP A 65 -4.22 -0.07 23.45
CA ASP A 65 -5.25 -1.09 23.23
C ASP A 65 -6.59 -0.55 22.74
N THR A 66 -6.86 0.76 22.85
CA THR A 66 -8.21 1.35 22.66
C THR A 66 -8.23 2.74 22.01
N ASP A 67 -7.08 3.43 21.91
CA ASP A 67 -6.99 4.83 21.49
C ASP A 67 -6.29 5.06 20.14
N GLN A 68 -6.17 4.09 19.22
CA GLN A 68 -5.39 4.24 17.97
C GLN A 68 -5.73 5.53 17.19
N ALA A 69 -7.02 5.87 17.06
CA ALA A 69 -7.48 7.11 16.44
C ALA A 69 -6.93 8.36 17.14
N LYS A 70 -6.97 8.42 18.48
CA LYS A 70 -6.49 9.57 19.28
C LYS A 70 -4.96 9.64 19.31
N ILE A 71 -4.31 8.48 19.26
CA ILE A 71 -2.86 8.30 19.15
C ILE A 71 -2.34 8.83 17.82
N ASP A 72 -3.13 8.76 16.75
CA ASP A 72 -2.81 9.30 15.43
C ASP A 72 -3.25 10.78 15.28
N GLU A 73 -4.35 11.18 15.93
CA GLU A 73 -4.79 12.58 16.00
C GLU A 73 -3.76 13.49 16.70
N LEU A 74 -3.09 13.02 17.75
CA LEU A 74 -2.09 13.79 18.49
C LEU A 74 -0.86 14.22 17.65
N PRO A 75 -0.10 13.33 16.98
CA PRO A 75 1.02 13.73 16.13
C PRO A 75 0.56 14.52 14.90
N ASN A 76 -0.64 14.24 14.35
CA ASN A 76 -1.22 15.06 13.28
C ASN A 76 -1.53 16.49 13.74
N ALA A 77 -2.03 16.68 14.97
CA ALA A 77 -2.26 17.99 15.57
C ALA A 77 -0.97 18.71 15.99
N LEU A 78 0.09 17.97 16.34
CA LEU A 78 1.42 18.53 16.62
C LEU A 78 2.16 18.97 15.35
N ASP A 79 1.93 18.31 14.22
CA ASP A 79 2.40 18.75 12.91
C ASP A 79 1.61 19.96 12.40
N GLY A 80 0.27 19.88 12.44
CA GLY A 80 -0.64 20.98 12.09
C GLY A 80 -0.77 21.29 10.59
N THR A 81 -0.08 20.57 9.70
CA THR A 81 -0.20 20.72 8.24
C THR A 81 -1.10 19.64 7.63
N LYS A 82 -1.60 19.87 6.40
CA LYS A 82 -2.42 18.88 5.68
C LYS A 82 -1.62 17.67 5.21
N ASN A 83 -0.33 17.86 4.90
CA ASN A 83 0.54 16.89 4.25
C ASN A 83 1.74 16.47 5.13
N LYS A 84 1.64 16.64 6.46
CA LYS A 84 2.63 16.19 7.45
C LYS A 84 4.05 16.76 7.24
N ALA A 85 4.11 18.01 6.78
CA ALA A 85 5.33 18.69 6.33
C ALA A 85 6.16 19.37 7.44
N ASN A 86 5.70 19.38 8.70
CA ASN A 86 6.46 19.94 9.83
C ASN A 86 7.21 18.86 10.62
N LEU A 87 6.64 17.66 10.73
CA LEU A 87 7.22 16.52 11.48
C LEU A 87 7.63 15.34 10.58
N GLY A 88 7.07 15.23 9.38
CA GLY A 88 7.31 14.14 8.44
C GLY A 88 6.31 13.00 8.59
N ALA A 89 5.65 12.63 7.49
CA ALA A 89 4.72 11.51 7.41
C ALA A 89 5.35 10.19 7.89
N ASN A 90 6.63 9.99 7.64
CA ASN A 90 7.40 8.83 8.09
C ASN A 90 7.70 8.84 9.60
N ALA A 91 7.98 10.00 10.19
CA ALA A 91 8.16 10.12 11.65
C ALA A 91 6.84 9.79 12.38
N ILE A 92 5.73 10.33 11.88
CA ILE A 92 4.37 10.10 12.41
C ILE A 92 3.96 8.63 12.23
N LEU A 93 4.11 8.08 11.02
CA LEU A 93 3.73 6.69 10.73
C LEU A 93 4.50 5.68 11.58
N GLY A 94 5.79 5.91 11.85
CA GLY A 94 6.59 5.04 12.71
C GLY A 94 5.99 4.91 14.12
N VAL A 95 5.47 6.00 14.70
CA VAL A 95 4.73 5.95 15.96
C VAL A 95 3.42 5.21 15.78
N SER A 96 2.65 5.55 14.74
CA SER A 96 1.34 4.95 14.44
C SER A 96 1.40 3.41 14.34
N MET A 97 2.36 2.87 13.58
CA MET A 97 2.62 1.44 13.42
C MET A 97 3.09 0.78 14.72
N ALA A 98 4.00 1.42 15.47
CA ALA A 98 4.51 0.89 16.74
C ALA A 98 3.42 0.86 17.82
N CYS A 99 2.53 1.86 17.84
CA CYS A 99 1.33 1.91 18.66
C CYS A 99 0.37 0.77 18.31
N ALA A 100 0.07 0.53 17.02
CA ALA A 100 -0.82 -0.55 16.62
C ALA A 100 -0.30 -1.94 17.03
N ARG A 101 1.01 -2.20 16.86
CA ARG A 101 1.66 -3.45 17.34
C ARG A 101 1.58 -3.59 18.87
N ALA A 102 1.82 -2.51 19.61
CA ALA A 102 1.71 -2.49 21.06
C ALA A 102 0.25 -2.63 21.54
N GLY A 103 -0.70 -2.08 20.80
CA GLY A 103 -2.13 -2.14 21.04
C GLY A 103 -2.71 -3.54 20.86
N ALA A 104 -2.25 -4.25 19.82
CA ALA A 104 -2.57 -5.65 19.60
C ALA A 104 -2.13 -6.48 20.82
N ALA A 105 -0.85 -6.38 21.22
CA ALA A 105 -0.31 -7.10 22.36
C ALA A 105 -0.95 -6.73 23.71
N ALA A 106 -1.30 -5.44 23.92
CA ALA A 106 -2.04 -5.00 25.09
C ALA A 106 -3.48 -5.54 25.13
N SER A 107 -4.11 -5.70 23.96
CA SER A 107 -5.45 -6.29 23.79
C SER A 107 -5.46 -7.84 23.84
N GLY A 108 -4.29 -8.50 23.91
CA GLY A 108 -4.17 -9.96 23.76
C GLY A 108 -4.42 -10.48 22.34
N LEU A 109 -4.36 -9.61 21.32
CA LEU A 109 -4.63 -9.90 19.92
C LEU A 109 -3.34 -10.03 19.09
N ARG A 110 -3.40 -10.75 17.97
CA ARG A 110 -2.43 -10.59 16.86
C ARG A 110 -2.66 -9.25 16.16
N LEU A 111 -1.66 -8.75 15.41
CA LEU A 111 -1.78 -7.45 14.73
C LEU A 111 -2.91 -7.45 13.68
N TYR A 112 -3.08 -8.52 12.89
CA TYR A 112 -4.21 -8.64 11.96
C TYR A 112 -5.58 -8.63 12.67
N GLU A 113 -5.69 -9.23 13.87
CA GLU A 113 -6.93 -9.22 14.68
C GLU A 113 -7.26 -7.81 15.20
N TYR A 114 -6.23 -7.05 15.60
CA TYR A 114 -6.36 -5.66 16.03
C TYR A 114 -6.73 -4.75 14.85
N LEU A 115 -6.05 -4.84 13.70
CA LEU A 115 -6.34 -4.04 12.51
C LEU A 115 -7.74 -4.33 11.93
N ARG A 116 -8.22 -5.58 12.06
CA ARG A 116 -9.62 -5.94 11.75
C ARG A 116 -10.61 -5.29 12.72
N ARG A 117 -10.26 -5.16 14.00
CA ARG A 117 -11.09 -4.50 15.01
C ARG A 117 -11.19 -2.99 14.77
N GLU A 118 -10.07 -2.31 14.51
CA GLU A 118 -10.04 -0.86 14.29
C GLU A 118 -10.71 -0.44 12.97
N SER A 119 -10.64 -1.29 11.94
CA SER A 119 -11.33 -1.05 10.66
C SER A 119 -12.81 -1.46 10.65
N GLY A 120 -13.23 -2.33 11.59
CA GLY A 120 -14.55 -2.97 11.56
C GLY A 120 -14.71 -4.07 10.50
N ALA A 121 -13.63 -4.49 9.82
CA ALA A 121 -13.68 -5.45 8.72
C ALA A 121 -14.27 -6.83 9.14
N LYS A 122 -14.97 -7.47 8.20
CA LYS A 122 -15.77 -8.68 8.45
C LYS A 122 -14.95 -9.97 8.43
N THR A 123 -15.26 -10.93 9.30
CA THR A 123 -14.83 -12.34 9.16
C THR A 123 -15.66 -13.07 8.09
N PRO A 124 -15.22 -14.23 7.54
CA PRO A 124 -13.95 -14.94 7.75
C PRO A 124 -12.72 -14.15 7.28
N TYR A 125 -11.52 -14.56 7.71
CA TYR A 125 -10.27 -14.01 7.15
C TYR A 125 -10.02 -14.55 5.75
N VAL A 126 -9.35 -13.76 4.90
CA VAL A 126 -8.99 -14.14 3.53
C VAL A 126 -7.48 -13.98 3.33
N LEU A 127 -6.79 -15.04 2.92
CA LEU A 127 -5.40 -14.98 2.49
C LEU A 127 -5.35 -14.33 1.08
N PRO A 128 -4.58 -13.25 0.88
CA PRO A 128 -4.61 -12.47 -0.35
C PRO A 128 -3.87 -13.16 -1.50
N VAL A 129 -4.27 -12.86 -2.74
CA VAL A 129 -3.44 -13.12 -3.93
C VAL A 129 -2.21 -12.20 -3.88
N PRO A 130 -0.98 -12.74 -3.83
CA PRO A 130 0.23 -11.95 -3.91
C PRO A 130 0.54 -11.56 -5.37
N PHE A 131 0.73 -10.28 -5.64
CA PHE A 131 1.15 -9.76 -6.93
C PHE A 131 2.67 -9.53 -6.91
N PHE A 132 3.39 -10.22 -7.79
CA PHE A 132 4.85 -10.21 -7.81
C PHE A 132 5.41 -9.40 -8.98
N ASN A 133 5.96 -8.21 -8.77
CA ASN A 133 6.81 -7.58 -9.80
C ASN A 133 7.97 -8.51 -10.21
N VAL A 134 8.14 -8.81 -11.50
CA VAL A 134 9.30 -9.60 -12.01
C VAL A 134 10.12 -8.92 -13.09
N LEU A 135 9.70 -7.75 -13.58
CA LEU A 135 10.42 -6.97 -14.57
C LEU A 135 10.15 -5.49 -14.30
N ASN A 136 11.17 -4.82 -13.76
CA ASN A 136 11.17 -3.39 -13.49
C ASN A 136 11.27 -2.57 -14.80
N GLY A 137 10.89 -1.29 -14.74
CA GLY A 137 11.06 -0.27 -15.77
C GLY A 137 10.85 1.11 -15.17
N GLY A 138 10.15 2.04 -15.83
CA GLY A 138 9.76 3.34 -15.24
C GLY A 138 10.98 4.12 -14.72
N VAL A 139 10.96 4.59 -13.48
CA VAL A 139 12.14 5.22 -12.82
C VAL A 139 13.15 4.23 -12.22
N HIS A 140 12.96 2.93 -12.35
CA HIS A 140 13.97 1.94 -11.91
C HIS A 140 15.14 1.91 -12.91
N PRO A 141 16.40 1.78 -12.44
CA PRO A 141 17.59 2.03 -13.26
C PRO A 141 17.96 0.88 -14.23
N GLU A 142 17.20 -0.21 -14.27
CA GLU A 142 17.68 -1.50 -14.79
C GLU A 142 17.46 -1.71 -16.31
N ASN A 143 16.53 -0.98 -16.95
CA ASN A 143 16.30 -1.06 -18.41
C ASN A 143 15.57 0.17 -18.99
N LYS A 144 15.20 0.08 -20.28
CA LYS A 144 14.57 1.13 -21.10
C LYS A 144 13.02 1.10 -21.17
N THR A 145 12.32 0.09 -20.64
CA THR A 145 10.84 0.10 -20.75
C THR A 145 10.22 1.21 -19.91
N ALA A 146 9.22 1.90 -20.48
CA ALA A 146 8.56 3.02 -19.82
C ALA A 146 7.66 2.56 -18.66
N PHE A 147 6.98 1.42 -18.77
CA PHE A 147 6.16 0.87 -17.70
C PHE A 147 7.01 0.46 -16.49
N GLN A 148 6.60 0.85 -15.28
CA GLN A 148 7.37 0.71 -14.05
C GLN A 148 7.50 -0.72 -13.53
N GLU A 149 6.43 -1.52 -13.53
CA GLU A 149 6.47 -2.93 -13.11
C GLU A 149 5.70 -3.83 -14.08
N THR A 150 6.21 -5.04 -14.33
CA THR A 150 5.40 -6.15 -14.84
C THR A 150 5.21 -7.13 -13.70
N MET A 151 4.04 -7.02 -13.07
CA MET A 151 3.61 -7.86 -11.96
C MET A 151 3.22 -9.28 -12.41
N ILE A 152 2.93 -10.15 -11.46
CA ILE A 152 2.63 -11.56 -11.68
C ILE A 152 1.61 -12.02 -10.63
N ALA A 153 0.38 -12.35 -11.06
CA ALA A 153 -0.72 -12.74 -10.18
C ALA A 153 -1.06 -14.24 -10.30
N PRO A 154 -1.02 -15.01 -9.19
CA PRO A 154 -1.33 -16.44 -9.12
C PRO A 154 -2.80 -16.71 -8.74
N VAL A 155 -3.74 -16.16 -9.52
CA VAL A 155 -5.19 -16.21 -9.21
C VAL A 155 -5.78 -17.63 -9.22
N ALA A 156 -5.20 -18.55 -9.98
CA ALA A 156 -5.67 -19.95 -10.09
C ALA A 156 -5.14 -20.88 -8.98
N ALA A 157 -4.25 -20.40 -8.10
CA ALA A 157 -3.75 -21.20 -6.98
C ALA A 157 -4.86 -21.45 -5.93
N THR A 158 -4.70 -22.51 -5.14
CA THR A 158 -5.63 -22.92 -4.08
C THR A 158 -5.15 -22.57 -2.67
N SER A 159 -3.87 -22.22 -2.52
CA SER A 159 -3.23 -21.88 -1.25
C SER A 159 -2.11 -20.85 -1.44
N ILE A 160 -1.74 -20.12 -0.38
CA ILE A 160 -0.65 -19.14 -0.44
C ILE A 160 0.72 -19.79 -0.77
N ALA A 161 0.95 -21.03 -0.33
CA ALA A 161 2.17 -21.80 -0.62
C ALA A 161 2.23 -22.36 -2.05
N GLU A 162 1.09 -22.40 -2.76
CA GLU A 162 1.01 -22.59 -4.21
C GLU A 162 1.12 -21.26 -4.95
N ALA A 163 0.51 -20.20 -4.40
CA ALA A 163 0.44 -18.87 -4.98
C ALA A 163 1.82 -18.28 -5.30
N VAL A 164 2.81 -18.47 -4.42
CA VAL A 164 4.22 -18.01 -4.60
C VAL A 164 4.96 -18.62 -5.81
N LYS A 165 4.25 -19.20 -6.79
CA LYS A 165 4.79 -19.92 -7.95
C LYS A 165 4.18 -19.50 -9.32
N VAL A 166 3.08 -18.70 -9.40
CA VAL A 166 2.21 -18.56 -10.62
C VAL A 166 1.98 -17.07 -11.11
N LYS A 167 1.39 -16.87 -12.33
CA LYS A 167 1.93 -16.24 -13.59
C LYS A 167 1.92 -14.70 -14.03
N PHE A 168 0.92 -13.79 -13.85
CA PHE A 168 0.88 -12.51 -14.68
C PHE A 168 0.09 -11.24 -14.19
N ALA A 169 0.57 -9.98 -14.44
CA ALA A 169 -0.06 -8.63 -14.24
C ALA A 169 0.85 -7.42 -14.71
N ILE A 170 0.48 -6.12 -14.59
CA ILE A 170 1.31 -4.90 -14.91
C ILE A 170 0.99 -3.61 -14.12
N ASP A 171 2.01 -2.75 -13.91
CA ASP A 171 1.94 -1.31 -13.50
C ASP A 171 2.74 -0.42 -14.49
N PRO A 172 2.07 0.45 -15.26
CA PRO A 172 2.69 1.55 -16.00
C PRO A 172 3.41 2.65 -15.20
N ALA A 173 2.85 3.16 -14.10
CA ALA A 173 3.20 4.44 -13.43
C ALA A 173 3.39 5.62 -14.42
N SER A 174 2.33 5.95 -15.16
CA SER A 174 2.41 6.87 -16.32
C SER A 174 2.74 8.34 -16.00
N SER A 175 2.54 8.78 -14.74
CA SER A 175 2.93 10.12 -14.28
C SER A 175 4.41 10.42 -14.55
N GLU A 176 5.30 9.45 -14.34
CA GLU A 176 6.76 9.57 -14.56
C GLU A 176 7.17 9.79 -16.02
N PHE A 177 6.26 9.59 -16.98
CA PHE A 177 6.48 9.88 -18.39
C PHE A 177 5.40 10.76 -19.03
N PHE A 178 4.55 11.41 -18.24
CA PHE A 178 3.63 12.43 -18.73
C PHE A 178 4.32 13.79 -18.81
N LYS A 179 4.34 14.40 -20.00
CA LYS A 179 4.97 15.71 -20.22
C LYS A 179 4.29 16.50 -21.33
N ASP A 180 4.09 17.80 -21.09
CA ASP A 180 3.52 18.78 -22.02
C ASP A 180 2.26 18.25 -22.73
N GLY A 181 1.35 17.61 -21.98
CA GLY A 181 0.07 17.06 -22.47
C GLY A 181 0.14 15.73 -23.24
N ALA A 182 1.25 14.99 -23.18
CA ALA A 182 1.41 13.69 -23.84
C ALA A 182 2.32 12.73 -23.05
N TYR A 183 2.15 11.43 -23.27
CA TYR A 183 2.87 10.37 -22.58
C TYR A 183 4.06 9.89 -23.44
N ASP A 184 5.28 10.09 -22.97
CA ASP A 184 6.50 9.72 -23.69
C ASP A 184 6.98 8.32 -23.32
N ILE A 185 6.44 7.30 -23.99
CA ILE A 185 6.88 5.90 -23.80
C ILE A 185 8.31 5.62 -24.31
N GLY A 186 9.04 6.65 -24.74
CA GLY A 186 10.46 6.64 -25.09
C GLY A 186 11.32 7.58 -24.23
N PHE A 187 10.85 8.03 -23.05
CA PHE A 187 11.56 9.01 -22.21
C PHE A 187 12.99 8.60 -21.76
N LYS A 188 13.34 7.32 -21.88
CA LYS A 188 14.66 6.73 -21.62
C LYS A 188 15.51 6.46 -22.88
N ASP A 189 15.04 6.89 -24.05
CA ASP A 189 15.73 6.75 -25.34
C ASP A 189 16.22 8.10 -25.88
N ASP A 190 17.21 8.06 -26.77
CA ASP A 190 17.73 9.25 -27.48
C ASP A 190 16.68 9.89 -28.41
N LYS A 191 15.50 9.26 -28.54
CA LYS A 191 14.37 9.68 -29.37
C LYS A 191 13.06 9.49 -28.60
N SER A 192 12.48 10.63 -28.22
CA SER A 192 11.13 10.76 -27.68
C SER A 192 10.07 10.06 -28.56
N ASN A 193 9.11 9.39 -27.93
CA ASN A 193 8.04 8.60 -28.54
C ASN A 193 6.67 8.98 -27.96
N ARG A 194 6.33 10.27 -28.06
CA ARG A 194 5.12 10.88 -27.43
C ARG A 194 3.82 10.31 -28.01
N GLN A 195 2.94 9.86 -27.11
CA GLN A 195 1.58 9.40 -27.38
C GLN A 195 0.57 10.39 -26.78
N SER A 196 -0.46 10.77 -27.53
CA SER A 196 -1.65 11.36 -26.91
C SER A 196 -2.34 10.36 -25.97
N ALA A 197 -3.13 10.84 -25.00
CA ALA A 197 -3.88 9.95 -24.11
C ALA A 197 -4.69 8.89 -24.85
N LYS A 198 -5.32 9.25 -25.99
CA LYS A 198 -6.04 8.30 -26.84
C LYS A 198 -5.13 7.20 -27.41
N GLN A 199 -3.95 7.55 -27.93
CA GLN A 199 -3.00 6.55 -28.43
C GLN A 199 -2.53 5.62 -27.31
N LEU A 200 -2.40 6.14 -26.08
CA LEU A 200 -2.06 5.33 -24.91
C LEU A 200 -3.22 4.41 -24.50
N MET A 201 -4.48 4.87 -24.55
CA MET A 201 -5.68 4.01 -24.42
C MET A 201 -5.70 2.90 -25.48
N ASP A 202 -5.43 3.22 -26.75
CA ASP A 202 -5.39 2.26 -27.85
C ASP A 202 -4.27 1.20 -27.63
N ILE A 203 -3.12 1.62 -27.08
CA ILE A 203 -2.03 0.72 -26.63
C ILE A 203 -2.53 -0.20 -25.50
N TYR A 204 -3.15 0.33 -24.45
CA TYR A 204 -3.65 -0.50 -23.34
C TYR A 204 -4.74 -1.47 -23.81
N HIS A 205 -5.74 -1.04 -24.58
CA HIS A 205 -6.74 -1.95 -25.15
C HIS A 205 -6.10 -3.03 -26.03
N SER A 206 -5.04 -2.70 -26.79
CA SER A 206 -4.27 -3.72 -27.50
C SER A 206 -3.55 -4.70 -26.57
N LEU A 207 -3.05 -4.27 -25.41
CA LEU A 207 -2.39 -5.15 -24.43
C LEU A 207 -3.41 -6.07 -23.73
N LEU A 208 -4.54 -5.51 -23.27
CA LEU A 208 -5.64 -6.26 -22.65
C LEU A 208 -6.26 -7.30 -23.59
N THR A 209 -6.18 -7.09 -24.91
CA THR A 209 -6.65 -8.05 -25.92
C THR A 209 -5.62 -9.17 -26.18
N LYS A 210 -4.33 -8.91 -25.99
CA LYS A 210 -3.22 -9.83 -26.33
C LYS A 210 -2.72 -10.67 -25.15
N TYR A 211 -2.91 -10.19 -23.92
CA TYR A 211 -2.34 -10.78 -22.71
C TYR A 211 -3.39 -10.91 -21.60
N PRO A 212 -3.29 -11.93 -20.72
CA PRO A 212 -4.22 -12.14 -19.60
C PRO A 212 -3.94 -11.17 -18.44
N ILE A 213 -3.97 -9.87 -18.71
CA ILE A 213 -3.82 -8.81 -17.72
C ILE A 213 -5.09 -8.77 -16.88
N VAL A 214 -4.97 -8.79 -15.56
CA VAL A 214 -6.11 -8.80 -14.62
C VAL A 214 -6.26 -7.50 -13.83
N LEU A 215 -5.29 -6.61 -13.89
CA LEU A 215 -5.20 -5.38 -13.12
C LEU A 215 -4.30 -4.40 -13.89
N LEU A 216 -4.63 -3.11 -13.83
CA LEU A 216 -3.84 -2.01 -14.40
C LEU A 216 -3.78 -0.86 -13.39
N GLU A 217 -2.57 -0.41 -13.09
CA GLU A 217 -2.24 0.67 -12.15
C GLU A 217 -1.80 1.91 -12.93
N ASP A 218 -2.17 3.12 -12.47
CA ASP A 218 -1.81 4.43 -13.02
C ASP A 218 -1.54 4.54 -14.55
N PRO A 219 -2.51 4.17 -15.41
CA PRO A 219 -2.39 4.30 -16.87
C PRO A 219 -2.45 5.73 -17.39
N PHE A 220 -2.89 6.70 -16.57
CA PHE A 220 -2.87 8.13 -16.87
C PHE A 220 -2.36 8.90 -15.65
N ALA A 221 -1.87 10.13 -15.87
CA ALA A 221 -1.25 10.94 -14.82
C ALA A 221 -2.22 11.27 -13.67
N GLU A 222 -1.67 11.65 -12.51
CA GLU A 222 -2.44 11.95 -11.29
C GLU A 222 -3.44 13.13 -11.44
N ASP A 223 -3.28 13.99 -12.45
CA ASP A 223 -4.20 15.09 -12.77
C ASP A 223 -5.04 14.88 -14.05
N ASP A 224 -4.78 13.84 -14.86
CA ASP A 224 -5.48 13.57 -16.12
C ASP A 224 -6.81 12.81 -15.92
N TRP A 225 -7.64 13.35 -15.03
CA TRP A 225 -8.95 12.84 -14.66
C TRP A 225 -9.86 12.55 -15.86
N ALA A 226 -9.71 13.30 -16.96
CA ALA A 226 -10.48 13.10 -18.18
C ALA A 226 -10.15 11.74 -18.83
N SER A 227 -8.87 11.40 -18.94
CA SER A 227 -8.42 10.13 -19.51
C SER A 227 -8.78 8.94 -18.63
N TRP A 228 -8.62 9.07 -17.30
CA TRP A 228 -9.09 8.07 -16.34
C TRP A 228 -10.58 7.74 -16.52
N THR A 229 -11.45 8.76 -16.45
CA THR A 229 -12.91 8.59 -16.60
C THR A 229 -13.31 8.08 -17.98
N GLU A 230 -12.63 8.47 -19.07
CA GLU A 230 -12.93 7.95 -20.40
C GLU A 230 -12.54 6.47 -20.54
N PHE A 231 -11.32 6.10 -20.12
CA PHE A 231 -10.85 4.72 -20.18
C PHE A 231 -11.66 3.79 -19.27
N ARG A 232 -12.05 4.25 -18.06
CA ARG A 232 -12.84 3.44 -17.11
C ARG A 232 -14.16 2.95 -17.71
N LYS A 233 -14.80 3.69 -18.63
CA LYS A 233 -16.05 3.28 -19.31
C LYS A 233 -15.92 1.93 -20.01
N ASN A 234 -14.76 1.66 -20.62
CA ASN A 234 -14.49 0.48 -21.44
C ASN A 234 -13.38 -0.41 -20.88
N CYS A 235 -12.95 -0.20 -19.64
CA CYS A 235 -11.97 -1.04 -18.96
C CYS A 235 -12.65 -2.33 -18.42
N PRO A 236 -12.28 -3.53 -18.89
CA PRO A 236 -12.90 -4.80 -18.49
C PRO A 236 -12.23 -5.46 -17.28
N ILE A 237 -11.22 -4.80 -16.70
CA ILE A 237 -10.40 -5.30 -15.59
C ILE A 237 -10.45 -4.33 -14.41
N GLU A 238 -9.73 -4.69 -13.34
CA GLU A 238 -9.53 -3.79 -12.21
C GLU A 238 -8.61 -2.63 -12.61
N LEU A 239 -9.04 -1.40 -12.30
CA LEU A 239 -8.31 -0.17 -12.57
C LEU A 239 -7.96 0.47 -11.21
N VAL A 240 -6.68 0.44 -10.87
CA VAL A 240 -6.13 0.91 -9.60
C VAL A 240 -5.61 2.33 -9.76
N GLY A 241 -5.98 3.22 -8.84
CA GLY A 241 -5.30 4.50 -8.63
C GLY A 241 -4.28 4.42 -7.49
N ASP A 242 -3.06 4.86 -7.76
CA ASP A 242 -1.95 5.00 -6.82
C ASP A 242 -1.63 6.48 -6.58
N ASP A 243 -0.83 7.12 -7.44
CA ASP A 243 -0.50 8.55 -7.36
C ASP A 243 -1.75 9.41 -7.63
N LEU A 244 -2.75 8.88 -8.36
CA LEU A 244 -4.09 9.47 -8.46
C LEU A 244 -4.79 9.65 -7.09
N LEU A 245 -4.52 8.77 -6.12
CA LEU A 245 -5.31 8.65 -4.88
C LEU A 245 -4.50 8.90 -3.60
N VAL A 246 -3.19 8.66 -3.62
CA VAL A 246 -2.22 8.83 -2.53
C VAL A 246 -2.70 8.33 -1.15
N THR A 247 -3.45 7.22 -1.15
CA THR A 247 -4.10 6.64 0.04
C THR A 247 -4.97 7.66 0.84
N ASN A 248 -5.50 8.69 0.18
CA ASN A 248 -6.12 9.86 0.80
C ASN A 248 -7.61 9.97 0.46
N THR A 249 -8.45 10.08 1.50
CA THR A 249 -9.92 10.17 1.39
C THR A 249 -10.46 11.27 0.47
N ILE A 250 -9.70 12.33 0.18
CA ILE A 250 -10.14 13.45 -0.68
C ILE A 250 -10.15 13.03 -2.15
N TYR A 251 -9.00 12.61 -2.71
CA TYR A 251 -8.90 12.16 -4.10
C TYR A 251 -9.71 10.87 -4.32
N VAL A 252 -9.81 10.02 -3.30
CA VAL A 252 -10.72 8.86 -3.23
C VAL A 252 -12.20 9.24 -3.42
N GLN A 253 -12.66 10.32 -2.78
CA GLN A 253 -14.02 10.84 -2.97
C GLN A 253 -14.20 11.43 -4.38
N GLU A 254 -13.19 12.15 -4.88
CA GLU A 254 -13.22 12.74 -6.22
C GLU A 254 -13.23 11.67 -7.32
N ALA A 255 -12.41 10.62 -7.21
CA ALA A 255 -12.37 9.49 -8.13
C ALA A 255 -13.70 8.73 -8.20
N HIS A 256 -14.39 8.56 -7.06
CA HIS A 256 -15.74 8.00 -7.05
C HIS A 256 -16.73 8.88 -7.82
N VAL A 257 -16.74 10.20 -7.56
CA VAL A 257 -17.64 11.16 -8.21
C VAL A 257 -17.38 11.26 -9.73
N LYS A 258 -16.12 11.16 -10.16
CA LYS A 258 -15.75 11.13 -11.58
C LYS A 258 -15.83 9.74 -12.22
N THR A 259 -16.07 8.68 -11.45
CA THR A 259 -15.94 7.27 -11.89
C THR A 259 -14.59 6.99 -12.59
N ALA A 260 -13.49 7.44 -11.97
CA ALA A 260 -12.14 7.43 -12.56
C ALA A 260 -11.45 6.05 -12.51
N CYS A 261 -11.60 5.31 -11.40
CA CYS A 261 -10.99 4.00 -11.18
C CYS A 261 -12.03 3.01 -10.58
N ASP A 262 -11.66 1.78 -10.23
CA ASP A 262 -12.47 0.91 -9.35
C ASP A 262 -11.69 0.22 -8.22
N SER A 263 -10.45 0.66 -7.98
CA SER A 263 -9.57 0.20 -6.90
C SER A 263 -8.60 1.29 -6.46
N MET A 264 -8.10 1.19 -5.22
CA MET A 264 -7.07 2.07 -4.65
C MET A 264 -5.86 1.26 -4.19
N LEU A 265 -4.67 1.70 -4.56
CA LEU A 265 -3.44 1.20 -3.96
C LEU A 265 -3.28 1.79 -2.55
N LEU A 266 -3.21 0.93 -1.53
CA LEU A 266 -3.07 1.34 -0.14
C LEU A 266 -1.61 1.25 0.29
N LYS A 267 -0.94 2.40 0.31
CA LYS A 267 0.43 2.61 0.80
C LYS A 267 0.38 3.49 2.04
N ILE A 268 0.50 2.87 3.22
CA ILE A 268 0.34 3.57 4.52
C ILE A 268 1.22 4.82 4.71
N ASN A 269 2.36 4.94 4.02
CA ASN A 269 3.25 6.10 4.13
C ASN A 269 2.83 7.29 3.22
N GLN A 270 2.00 7.08 2.19
CA GLN A 270 1.45 8.19 1.39
C GLN A 270 0.53 9.09 2.22
N ILE A 271 -0.17 8.52 3.21
CA ILE A 271 -1.07 9.26 4.10
C ILE A 271 -0.49 9.49 5.50
N GLY A 272 0.40 8.62 5.99
CA GLY A 272 1.25 8.87 7.17
C GLY A 272 0.68 8.49 8.54
N THR A 273 -0.55 7.97 8.65
CA THR A 273 -1.02 7.25 9.85
C THR A 273 -1.81 5.99 9.49
N ILE A 274 -1.86 5.04 10.41
CA ILE A 274 -2.73 3.88 10.31
C ILE A 274 -4.19 4.32 10.33
N SER A 275 -4.61 5.20 11.25
CA SER A 275 -6.01 5.64 11.32
C SER A 275 -6.52 6.35 10.07
N GLU A 276 -5.69 7.11 9.35
CA GLU A 276 -6.09 7.71 8.07
C GLU A 276 -6.16 6.67 6.95
N ALA A 277 -5.22 5.72 6.88
CA ALA A 277 -5.29 4.61 5.93
C ALA A 277 -6.51 3.69 6.19
N LEU A 278 -6.88 3.49 7.45
CA LEU A 278 -8.12 2.79 7.83
C LEU A 278 -9.37 3.58 7.42
N LYS A 279 -9.37 4.92 7.58
CA LYS A 279 -10.48 5.78 7.12
C LYS A 279 -10.63 5.73 5.59
N ALA A 280 -9.53 5.70 4.83
CA ALA A 280 -9.56 5.50 3.38
C ALA A 280 -10.13 4.13 2.99
N PHE A 281 -9.69 3.04 3.64
CA PHE A 281 -10.24 1.70 3.45
C PHE A 281 -11.74 1.63 3.76
N VAL A 282 -12.18 2.13 4.93
CA VAL A 282 -13.59 2.07 5.37
C VAL A 282 -14.53 2.87 4.46
N TRP A 283 -14.02 3.94 3.83
CA TRP A 283 -14.77 4.69 2.83
C TRP A 283 -14.91 3.88 1.52
N LEU A 284 -13.85 3.19 1.10
CA LEU A 284 -13.78 2.47 -0.18
C LEU A 284 -14.38 1.06 -0.19
N GLU A 285 -14.34 0.28 0.90
CA GLU A 285 -14.81 -1.14 0.91
C GLU A 285 -16.28 -1.34 0.47
N ARG A 286 -17.04 -0.25 0.39
CA ARG A 286 -18.46 -0.21 -0.03
C ARG A 286 -18.66 0.10 -1.52
N THR A 287 -17.63 0.57 -2.21
CA THR A 287 -17.73 1.17 -3.56
C THR A 287 -16.62 0.71 -4.52
N HIS A 288 -15.41 0.47 -4.03
CA HIS A 288 -14.23 0.07 -4.81
C HIS A 288 -13.50 -1.09 -4.13
N ARG A 289 -12.43 -1.55 -4.76
CA ARG A 289 -11.47 -2.53 -4.22
C ARG A 289 -10.30 -1.80 -3.54
N VAL A 290 -9.47 -2.54 -2.82
CA VAL A 290 -8.27 -2.01 -2.17
C VAL A 290 -7.11 -2.98 -2.35
N PHE A 291 -6.01 -2.51 -2.93
CA PHE A 291 -4.82 -3.29 -3.21
C PHE A 291 -3.72 -2.86 -2.23
N VAL A 292 -3.41 -3.68 -1.23
CA VAL A 292 -2.39 -3.30 -0.23
C VAL A 292 -1.01 -3.35 -0.88
N SER A 293 -0.16 -2.35 -0.65
CA SER A 293 1.15 -2.28 -1.32
C SER A 293 2.30 -1.89 -0.39
N HIS A 294 3.49 -2.34 -0.79
CA HIS A 294 4.80 -1.97 -0.26
C HIS A 294 5.20 -0.53 -0.64
N ARG A 295 6.48 -0.16 -0.45
CA ARG A 295 7.13 0.80 -1.37
C ARG A 295 8.37 0.17 -2.00
N SER A 296 8.86 0.80 -3.07
CA SER A 296 10.02 0.32 -3.82
C SER A 296 11.36 0.57 -3.09
N GLY A 297 11.39 1.36 -2.01
CA GLY A 297 12.43 1.36 -0.97
C GLY A 297 11.88 0.86 0.37
N GLU A 298 12.27 -0.33 0.81
CA GLU A 298 11.56 -1.04 1.90
C GLU A 298 12.49 -1.67 2.94
N THR A 299 11.92 -2.38 3.89
CA THR A 299 12.51 -2.79 5.15
C THR A 299 12.12 -4.23 5.48
N THR A 300 12.73 -4.84 6.49
CA THR A 300 12.29 -6.14 7.00
C THR A 300 11.06 -6.05 7.91
N ASP A 301 10.38 -4.90 7.98
CA ASP A 301 9.11 -4.76 8.69
C ASP A 301 7.99 -5.48 7.90
N ASP A 302 7.15 -6.24 8.59
CA ASP A 302 6.13 -7.10 7.98
C ASP A 302 4.70 -6.55 8.05
N PHE A 303 4.51 -5.31 8.53
CA PHE A 303 3.20 -4.75 8.90
C PHE A 303 2.11 -4.91 7.84
N ILE A 304 2.45 -4.72 6.56
CA ILE A 304 1.47 -4.79 5.46
C ILE A 304 0.89 -6.21 5.26
N ALA A 305 1.58 -7.27 5.71
CA ALA A 305 1.06 -8.64 5.69
C ALA A 305 -0.01 -8.87 6.78
N ASP A 306 0.12 -8.29 7.97
CA ASP A 306 -0.98 -8.26 8.94
C ASP A 306 -2.11 -7.33 8.48
N LEU A 307 -1.77 -6.21 7.82
CA LEU A 307 -2.75 -5.23 7.32
C LEU A 307 -3.69 -5.82 6.27
N VAL A 308 -3.17 -6.48 5.23
CA VAL A 308 -4.03 -7.08 4.18
C VAL A 308 -4.94 -8.18 4.72
N ILE A 309 -4.52 -8.92 5.74
CA ILE A 309 -5.35 -9.91 6.43
C ILE A 309 -6.41 -9.23 7.30
N GLY A 310 -6.01 -8.22 8.07
CA GLY A 310 -6.92 -7.47 8.95
C GLY A 310 -7.98 -6.68 8.19
N LEU A 311 -7.63 -6.11 7.04
CA LEU A 311 -8.55 -5.39 6.14
C LEU A 311 -9.22 -6.30 5.11
N ARG A 312 -8.77 -7.56 4.99
CA ARG A 312 -9.38 -8.61 4.15
C ARG A 312 -9.52 -8.20 2.67
N THR A 313 -8.57 -7.41 2.15
CA THR A 313 -8.72 -6.78 0.82
C THR A 313 -8.48 -7.75 -0.35
N GLY A 314 -8.00 -8.96 -0.06
CA GLY A 314 -7.91 -10.06 -1.03
C GLY A 314 -6.69 -10.07 -1.94
N HIS A 315 -5.87 -9.01 -1.96
CA HIS A 315 -4.65 -8.95 -2.77
C HIS A 315 -3.62 -7.95 -2.22
N ILE A 316 -2.33 -8.24 -2.47
CA ILE A 316 -1.19 -7.46 -1.97
C ILE A 316 -0.04 -7.45 -2.99
N SER A 317 0.56 -6.29 -3.26
CA SER A 317 1.87 -6.20 -3.92
C SER A 317 2.97 -6.09 -2.88
N SER A 318 4.01 -6.92 -3.04
CA SER A 318 5.25 -6.80 -2.26
C SER A 318 6.45 -7.19 -3.12
N GLU A 319 6.47 -6.77 -4.39
CA GLU A 319 7.53 -7.06 -5.38
C GLU A 319 7.76 -8.58 -5.62
N ALA A 320 8.85 -8.95 -6.30
CA ALA A 320 9.26 -10.33 -6.51
C ALA A 320 9.37 -11.14 -5.19
N PRO A 321 9.24 -12.49 -5.23
CA PRO A 321 9.59 -13.37 -4.11
C PRO A 321 11.12 -13.53 -3.99
N CYS A 322 11.87 -12.44 -4.07
CA CYS A 322 13.32 -12.34 -3.86
C CYS A 322 13.64 -11.05 -3.10
N ARG A 323 14.86 -10.95 -2.54
CA ARG A 323 15.28 -9.87 -1.62
C ARG A 323 14.56 -9.95 -0.26
N GLY A 324 15.30 -9.72 0.83
CA GLY A 324 14.84 -10.06 2.19
C GLY A 324 13.65 -9.24 2.68
N GLU A 325 13.58 -7.97 2.29
CA GLU A 325 12.52 -7.02 2.59
C GLU A 325 11.16 -7.39 1.96
N ARG A 326 11.19 -8.19 0.89
CA ARG A 326 9.99 -8.68 0.17
C ARG A 326 9.52 -10.00 0.76
N VAL A 327 10.45 -10.95 0.84
CA VAL A 327 10.23 -12.30 1.38
C VAL A 327 9.73 -12.26 2.83
N ALA A 328 10.10 -11.25 3.62
CA ALA A 328 9.54 -11.01 4.96
C ALA A 328 8.00 -10.99 4.98
N LYS A 329 7.35 -10.29 4.03
CA LYS A 329 5.89 -10.19 3.96
C LYS A 329 5.25 -11.52 3.56
N TYR A 330 5.81 -12.18 2.54
CA TYR A 330 5.29 -13.46 2.07
C TYR A 330 5.44 -14.57 3.14
N ASN A 331 6.55 -14.58 3.88
CA ASN A 331 6.72 -15.46 5.05
C ASN A 331 5.72 -15.14 6.16
N ARG A 332 5.46 -13.87 6.45
CA ARG A 332 4.47 -13.45 7.44
C ARG A 332 3.04 -13.86 7.06
N LEU A 333 2.68 -13.77 5.78
CA LEU A 333 1.39 -14.28 5.28
C LEU A 333 1.25 -15.80 5.44
N MET A 334 2.34 -16.56 5.27
CA MET A 334 2.35 -18.01 5.52
C MET A 334 2.19 -18.32 7.03
N GLU A 335 2.93 -17.65 7.92
CA GLU A 335 2.77 -17.81 9.39
C GLU A 335 1.35 -17.47 9.86
N ILE A 336 0.73 -16.42 9.30
CA ILE A 336 -0.65 -16.05 9.62
C ILE A 336 -1.63 -17.13 9.12
N GLY A 337 -1.44 -17.67 7.92
CA GLY A 337 -2.24 -18.77 7.39
C GLY A 337 -2.14 -20.04 8.25
N GLU A 338 -0.92 -20.44 8.62
CA GLU A 338 -0.66 -21.56 9.54
C GLU A 338 -1.29 -21.32 10.92
N THR A 339 -1.15 -20.11 11.48
CA THR A 339 -1.73 -19.72 12.78
C THR A 339 -3.25 -19.83 12.77
N LEU A 340 -3.91 -19.33 11.71
CA LEU A 340 -5.37 -19.36 11.60
C LEU A 340 -5.87 -20.80 11.38
N TRP A 341 -5.20 -21.58 10.52
CA TRP A 341 -5.53 -23.00 10.33
C TRP A 341 -5.39 -23.81 11.62
N ALA A 342 -4.31 -23.59 12.39
CA ALA A 342 -4.09 -24.24 13.67
C ALA A 342 -5.10 -23.83 14.76
N LYS A 343 -5.70 -22.63 14.67
CA LYS A 343 -6.85 -22.21 15.50
C LYS A 343 -8.17 -22.86 15.09
N GLY A 344 -8.26 -23.48 13.91
CA GLY A 344 -9.53 -23.92 13.32
C GLY A 344 -10.39 -22.78 12.76
N GLU A 345 -9.79 -21.60 12.52
CA GLU A 345 -10.49 -20.45 11.96
C GLU A 345 -10.90 -20.72 10.51
N LYS A 346 -12.10 -20.24 10.13
CA LYS A 346 -12.51 -20.29 8.72
C LYS A 346 -11.67 -19.29 7.93
N VAL A 347 -10.79 -19.81 7.07
CA VAL A 347 -9.96 -19.04 6.14
C VAL A 347 -10.21 -19.52 4.71
N THR A 348 -10.23 -18.59 3.76
CA THR A 348 -10.14 -18.91 2.33
C THR A 348 -8.95 -18.20 1.70
N TYR A 349 -8.27 -18.84 0.75
CA TYR A 349 -7.41 -18.11 -0.18
C TYR A 349 -8.31 -17.35 -1.18
N ALA A 350 -7.86 -16.17 -1.59
CA ALA A 350 -8.65 -15.26 -2.41
C ALA A 350 -8.92 -15.78 -3.84
N CYS A 351 -7.98 -16.52 -4.43
CA CYS A 351 -8.05 -17.04 -5.80
C CYS A 351 -8.50 -15.97 -6.82
N GLU A 352 -9.23 -16.38 -7.86
CA GLU A 352 -9.94 -15.51 -8.82
C GLU A 352 -10.92 -14.52 -8.17
N ARG A 353 -11.31 -14.74 -6.90
CA ARG A 353 -12.21 -13.86 -6.13
C ARG A 353 -11.47 -12.74 -5.40
N PHE A 354 -10.17 -12.51 -5.62
CA PHE A 354 -9.40 -11.42 -5.00
C PHE A 354 -10.11 -10.06 -5.05
N ARG A 355 -10.64 -9.72 -6.23
CA ARG A 355 -11.45 -8.51 -6.50
C ARG A 355 -12.69 -8.34 -5.61
N ALA A 356 -13.19 -9.41 -5.00
CA ALA A 356 -14.44 -9.48 -4.27
C ALA A 356 -14.27 -10.15 -2.89
N ALA A 357 -13.04 -10.20 -2.35
CA ALA A 357 -12.72 -10.89 -1.11
C ALA A 357 -13.54 -10.42 0.11
N TYR A 358 -14.02 -9.17 0.10
CA TYR A 358 -14.87 -8.56 1.11
C TYR A 358 -16.34 -9.04 1.11
N ASN A 359 -16.77 -9.79 0.08
CA ASN A 359 -18.15 -10.28 -0.12
C ASN A 359 -18.37 -11.78 0.20
N VAL A 360 -17.39 -12.46 0.83
CA VAL A 360 -17.33 -13.93 1.01
C VAL A 360 -17.73 -14.43 2.41
#